data_AF-G1V6M6-F1
#
_entry.id   AF-G1V6M6-F1
#
_cell.length_a   1.000
_cell.length_b   1.000
_cell.length_c   1.000
_cell.angle_alpha   90.00
_cell.angle_beta   90.00
_cell.angle_gamma   90.00
#
_symmetry.space_group_name_H-M   'P 1'
#
loop_
_entity.id
_entity.type
_entity.pdbx_description
1 polymer ?
#
loop_
_entity_poly.entity_id
_entity_poly.type
_entity_poly.pdbx_seq_one_letter_code
_entity_poly.pdbx_strand_id
1 'polypeptide(L)'
;MRIAVGLGKENVEARLERQGVSRRDFLKFCSMVAVTMGMGTGFAEQVARALTMPRRPSVVYLHNAECTGCSEALLRTGQPFIDELILDTISLDYHETIMAAAGEAAEAALEQAISSPEGFICVVEGAIPTANEGKYGYIAGHTMLDICGRILPKAKAVVAYGTCAAFGGVQAAKPNPTGAMGVNECFGAKGIKAINIGGCPPNPLNLVGTLVAFLRGDNIELDANNRPMMFYGNSVHDQCERREHFDNGEFAPSFDSEEARNGWCLYELGCKGPDTMNNCPKVKFNGTNWPVGAGHPCIGCSEPGFWDKLSPFYEN
;
A
#
# COMPACT_ATOMS: atom_id res chain seq x y z
N MET A 1 30.09 12.15 -8.99
CA MET A 1 28.64 11.93 -9.10
C MET A 1 28.27 11.91 -10.58
N ARG A 2 28.18 10.73 -11.19
CA ARG A 2 27.70 10.52 -12.57
C ARG A 2 26.88 9.25 -12.53
N ILE A 3 25.56 9.40 -12.47
CA ILE A 3 24.61 8.29 -12.40
C ILE A 3 24.12 8.07 -13.82
N ALA A 4 24.59 6.97 -14.42
CA ALA A 4 24.06 6.44 -15.66
C ALA A 4 23.74 4.97 -15.39
N VAL A 5 22.49 4.68 -15.02
CA VAL A 5 22.00 3.30 -14.99
C VAL A 5 21.60 2.95 -16.41
N GLY A 6 22.57 2.47 -17.17
CA GLY A 6 22.35 1.96 -18.52
C GLY A 6 21.52 0.68 -18.51
N LEU A 7 20.54 0.65 -19.39
CA LEU A 7 19.77 -0.49 -19.90
C LEU A 7 20.47 -1.86 -19.73
N GLY A 8 19.91 -2.72 -18.87
CA GLY A 8 19.83 -4.17 -19.05
C GLY A 8 21.09 -4.94 -19.49
N LYS A 9 22.30 -4.56 -19.08
CA LYS A 9 23.53 -5.31 -19.40
C LYS A 9 24.20 -5.88 -18.14
N GLU A 10 23.97 -7.18 -17.96
CA GLU A 10 24.62 -8.24 -17.15
C GLU A 10 25.18 -7.98 -15.73
N ASN A 11 24.92 -8.99 -14.88
CA ASN A 11 25.33 -9.26 -13.50
C ASN A 11 24.86 -8.26 -12.42
N VAL A 12 23.63 -8.48 -11.93
CA VAL A 12 22.95 -7.69 -10.89
C VAL A 12 23.74 -7.65 -9.58
N GLU A 13 24.37 -8.75 -9.19
CA GLU A 13 25.18 -8.82 -7.96
C GLU A 13 26.39 -7.87 -8.03
N ALA A 14 27.09 -7.86 -9.17
CA ALA A 14 28.22 -6.95 -9.41
C ALA A 14 27.81 -5.47 -9.51
N ARG A 15 26.53 -5.19 -9.78
CA ARG A 15 25.97 -3.83 -9.82
C ARG A 15 25.60 -3.34 -8.41
N LEU A 16 24.92 -4.19 -7.63
CA LEU A 16 24.59 -3.93 -6.22
C LEU A 16 25.86 -3.70 -5.40
N GLU A 17 26.89 -4.53 -5.60
CA GLU A 17 28.19 -4.36 -4.91
C GLU A 17 28.89 -3.05 -5.29
N ARG A 18 28.84 -2.63 -6.56
CA ARG A 18 29.38 -1.32 -6.99
C ARG A 18 28.63 -0.12 -6.41
N GLN A 19 27.39 -0.33 -5.96
CA GLN A 19 26.54 0.70 -5.35
C GLN A 19 26.57 0.66 -3.82
N GLY A 20 27.39 -0.21 -3.23
CA GLY A 20 27.55 -0.31 -1.77
C GLY A 20 26.52 -1.22 -1.09
N VAL A 21 25.63 -1.87 -1.85
CA VAL A 21 24.70 -2.87 -1.33
C VAL A 21 25.40 -4.22 -1.32
N SER A 22 25.70 -4.73 -0.13
CA SER A 22 26.31 -6.06 -0.03
C SER A 22 25.29 -7.16 -0.36
N ARG A 23 25.76 -8.28 -0.93
CA ARG A 23 24.91 -9.48 -1.14
C ARG A 23 24.17 -9.91 0.14
N ARG A 24 24.77 -9.69 1.30
CA ARG A 24 24.19 -9.99 2.61
C ARG A 24 22.99 -9.09 2.91
N ASP A 25 23.09 -7.80 2.64
CA ASP A 25 22.00 -6.85 2.91
C ASP A 25 20.82 -7.07 1.97
N PHE A 26 21.12 -7.36 0.70
CA PHE A 26 20.10 -7.78 -0.27
C PHE A 26 19.34 -9.05 0.16
N LEU A 27 20.05 -10.08 0.66
CA LEU A 27 19.39 -11.31 1.14
C LEU A 27 18.61 -11.09 2.45
N LYS A 28 19.06 -10.20 3.34
CA LYS A 28 18.28 -9.81 4.53
C LYS A 28 16.95 -9.18 4.13
N PHE A 29 16.98 -8.30 3.13
CA PHE A 29 15.78 -7.69 2.58
C PHE A 29 14.83 -8.76 2.02
N CYS A 30 15.34 -9.63 1.15
CA CYS A 30 14.52 -10.70 0.58
C CYS A 30 13.92 -11.61 1.65
N SER A 31 14.65 -11.83 2.75
CA SER A 31 14.15 -12.54 3.94
C SER A 31 13.04 -11.77 4.64
N MET A 32 13.15 -10.46 4.80
CA MET A 32 12.12 -9.62 5.43
C MET A 32 10.83 -9.60 4.61
N VAL A 33 10.93 -9.47 3.28
CA VAL A 33 9.76 -9.57 2.39
C VAL A 33 9.12 -10.94 2.51
N ALA A 34 9.91 -12.01 2.44
CA ALA A 34 9.41 -13.37 2.61
C ALA A 34 8.71 -13.57 3.96
N VAL A 35 9.26 -13.03 5.06
CA VAL A 35 8.63 -13.06 6.39
C VAL A 35 7.33 -12.25 6.44
N THR A 36 7.32 -11.08 5.81
CA THR A 36 6.11 -10.23 5.69
C THR A 36 5.03 -10.97 4.91
N MET A 37 5.41 -11.72 3.88
CA MET A 37 4.53 -12.60 3.09
C MET A 37 4.16 -13.93 3.80
N GLY A 38 4.65 -14.17 5.02
CA GLY A 38 4.37 -15.39 5.78
C GLY A 38 5.13 -16.64 5.30
N MET A 39 6.07 -16.50 4.38
CA MET A 39 6.82 -17.61 3.77
C MET A 39 8.05 -18.04 4.60
N GLY A 40 8.45 -17.25 5.59
CA GLY A 40 9.66 -17.51 6.39
C GLY A 40 10.97 -17.15 5.65
N THR A 41 12.09 -17.12 6.37
CA THR A 41 13.36 -16.58 5.83
C THR A 41 13.99 -17.43 4.71
N GLY A 42 13.64 -18.72 4.61
CA GLY A 42 14.15 -19.63 3.57
C GLY A 42 13.72 -19.28 2.14
N PHE A 43 12.71 -18.41 1.97
CA PHE A 43 12.23 -17.97 0.66
C PHE A 43 12.95 -16.73 0.11
N ALA A 44 13.97 -16.24 0.82
CA ALA A 44 14.78 -15.09 0.42
C ALA A 44 15.38 -15.25 -1.00
N GLU A 45 15.87 -16.42 -1.37
CA GLU A 45 16.46 -16.63 -2.70
C GLU A 45 15.43 -16.51 -3.83
N GLN A 46 14.20 -16.98 -3.60
CA GLN A 46 13.15 -16.87 -4.59
C GLN A 46 12.64 -15.43 -4.71
N VAL A 47 12.58 -14.69 -3.59
CA VAL A 47 12.31 -13.24 -3.60
C VAL A 47 13.42 -12.51 -4.35
N ALA A 48 14.69 -12.80 -4.05
CA ALA A 48 15.84 -12.26 -4.76
C ALA A 48 15.76 -12.49 -6.27
N ARG A 49 15.41 -13.71 -6.70
CA ARG A 49 15.28 -14.04 -8.12
C ARG A 49 14.18 -13.24 -8.82
N ALA A 50 13.06 -13.01 -8.16
CA ALA A 50 11.98 -12.18 -8.69
C ALA A 50 12.40 -10.71 -8.84
N LEU A 51 13.16 -10.20 -7.87
CA LEU A 51 13.66 -8.84 -7.84
C LEU A 51 14.83 -8.59 -8.82
N THR A 52 15.50 -9.64 -9.29
CA THR A 52 16.66 -9.55 -10.20
C THR A 52 16.35 -9.99 -11.63
N MET A 53 15.07 -10.05 -12.00
CA MET A 53 14.67 -10.45 -13.36
C MET A 53 15.29 -9.52 -14.42
N PRO A 54 15.69 -10.06 -15.61
CA PRO A 54 16.38 -9.27 -16.64
C PRO A 54 15.60 -8.06 -17.15
N ARG A 55 14.28 -8.11 -17.03
CA ARG A 55 13.37 -7.04 -17.44
C ARG A 55 12.47 -6.67 -16.26
N ARG A 56 12.52 -5.40 -15.86
CA ARG A 56 11.70 -4.87 -14.77
C ARG A 56 10.26 -4.68 -15.25
N PRO A 57 9.25 -5.16 -14.52
CA PRO A 57 7.83 -4.94 -14.84
C PRO A 57 7.50 -3.45 -14.86
N SER A 58 6.72 -3.03 -15.85
CA SER A 58 6.18 -1.68 -15.91
C SER A 58 5.11 -1.49 -14.84
N VAL A 59 5.19 -0.37 -14.11
CA VAL A 59 4.22 0.08 -13.12
C VAL A 59 3.75 1.48 -13.50
N VAL A 60 2.43 1.63 -13.64
CA VAL A 60 1.74 2.91 -13.85
C VAL A 60 1.00 3.25 -12.56
N TYR A 61 1.37 4.36 -11.92
CA TYR A 61 0.82 4.82 -10.66
C TYR A 61 -0.11 6.02 -10.88
N LEU A 62 -1.41 5.83 -10.71
CA LEU A 62 -2.44 6.85 -10.93
C LEU A 62 -2.87 7.50 -9.61
N HIS A 63 -2.93 8.82 -9.58
CA HIS A 63 -3.53 9.58 -8.48
C HIS A 63 -4.97 9.96 -8.83
N ASN A 64 -5.88 9.89 -7.85
CA ASN A 64 -7.28 10.33 -8.01
C ASN A 64 -7.67 11.26 -6.85
N ALA A 65 -8.79 11.04 -6.15
CA ALA A 65 -9.11 11.78 -4.94
C ALA A 65 -8.28 11.25 -3.77
N GLU A 66 -7.11 11.84 -3.53
CA GLU A 66 -6.12 11.41 -2.56
C GLU A 66 -5.52 12.57 -1.75
N CYS A 67 -4.59 12.23 -0.85
CA CYS A 67 -3.82 13.17 -0.05
C CYS A 67 -2.30 12.97 -0.19
N THR A 68 -1.87 12.13 -1.14
CA THR A 68 -0.48 11.72 -1.39
C THR A 68 0.20 10.98 -0.23
N GLY A 69 -0.54 10.71 0.86
CA GLY A 69 -0.02 9.97 2.01
C GLY A 69 0.36 8.53 1.70
N CYS A 70 -0.26 7.89 0.70
CA CYS A 70 0.12 6.53 0.32
C CYS A 70 1.42 6.55 -0.50
N SER A 71 1.57 7.50 -1.42
CA SER A 71 2.84 7.77 -2.10
C SER A 71 3.97 8.07 -1.11
N GLU A 72 3.73 8.95 -0.14
CA GLU A 72 4.71 9.22 0.91
C GLU A 72 5.07 7.96 1.71
N ALA A 73 4.09 7.12 2.04
CA ALA A 73 4.34 5.84 2.70
C ALA A 73 5.21 4.91 1.83
N LEU A 74 4.94 4.83 0.53
CA LEU A 74 5.78 4.09 -0.43
C LEU A 74 7.23 4.62 -0.41
N LEU A 75 7.42 5.95 -0.43
CA LEU A 75 8.75 6.56 -0.32
C LEU A 75 9.46 6.27 1.02
N ARG A 76 8.74 5.80 2.05
CA ARG A 76 9.33 5.33 3.33
C ARG A 76 9.68 3.85 3.34
N THR A 77 9.60 3.13 2.22
CA THR A 77 10.14 1.77 2.15
C THR A 77 11.61 1.77 2.56
N GLY A 78 11.97 0.96 3.55
CA GLY A 78 13.33 0.90 4.10
C GLY A 78 14.12 -0.32 3.65
N GLN A 79 13.43 -1.38 3.24
CA GLN A 79 14.00 -2.62 2.71
C GLN A 79 12.98 -3.19 1.70
N PRO A 80 13.12 -2.91 0.39
CA PRO A 80 14.20 -2.16 -0.23
C PRO A 80 13.97 -0.66 0.00
N PHE A 81 14.99 0.17 -0.19
CA PHE A 81 14.74 1.61 -0.33
C PHE A 81 14.04 1.89 -1.66
N ILE A 82 13.45 3.08 -1.79
CA ILE A 82 12.69 3.45 -2.98
C ILE A 82 13.55 3.46 -4.25
N ASP A 83 14.80 3.89 -4.14
CA ASP A 83 15.77 3.89 -5.23
C ASP A 83 16.06 2.47 -5.72
N GLU A 84 16.31 1.53 -4.82
CA GLU A 84 16.44 0.11 -5.15
C GLU A 84 15.16 -0.43 -5.82
N LEU A 85 13.98 -0.09 -5.29
CA LEU A 85 12.71 -0.53 -5.87
C LEU A 85 12.57 -0.07 -7.33
N ILE A 86 12.77 1.22 -7.63
CA ILE A 86 12.52 1.79 -8.96
C ILE A 86 13.69 1.62 -9.94
N LEU A 87 14.92 1.41 -9.45
CA LEU A 87 16.08 1.17 -10.32
C LEU A 87 16.26 -0.31 -10.62
N ASP A 88 15.88 -1.20 -9.69
CA ASP A 88 16.29 -2.60 -9.74
C ASP A 88 15.11 -3.55 -9.87
N THR A 89 13.98 -3.24 -9.23
CA THR A 89 12.86 -4.18 -9.12
C THR A 89 11.76 -3.91 -10.14
N ILE A 90 11.28 -2.67 -10.22
CA ILE A 90 10.20 -2.25 -11.13
C ILE A 90 10.68 -1.14 -12.05
N SER A 91 9.95 -0.93 -13.15
CA SER A 91 10.05 0.28 -13.96
C SER A 91 8.82 1.14 -13.62
N LEU A 92 9.02 2.16 -12.80
CA LEU A 92 7.96 3.10 -12.44
C LEU A 92 7.82 4.12 -13.57
N ASP A 93 7.02 3.77 -14.58
CA ASP A 93 6.98 4.48 -15.86
C ASP A 93 6.06 5.71 -15.82
N TYR A 94 5.16 5.79 -14.83
CA TYR A 94 4.33 6.96 -14.57
C TYR A 94 4.06 7.09 -13.08
N HIS A 95 4.35 8.27 -12.51
CA HIS A 95 4.05 8.65 -11.13
C HIS A 95 4.15 10.17 -10.99
N GLU A 96 3.01 10.86 -10.85
CA GLU A 96 2.91 12.32 -10.95
C GLU A 96 3.77 13.06 -9.92
N THR A 97 3.90 12.53 -8.70
CA THR A 97 4.68 13.16 -7.61
C THR A 97 6.19 13.26 -7.89
N ILE A 98 6.78 12.28 -8.57
CA ILE A 98 8.26 12.16 -8.65
C ILE A 98 8.81 12.09 -10.08
N MET A 99 7.95 12.04 -11.10
CA MET A 99 8.40 12.02 -12.49
C MET A 99 9.00 13.36 -12.92
N ALA A 100 9.98 13.31 -13.82
CA ALA A 100 10.64 14.52 -14.31
C ALA A 100 9.80 15.28 -15.36
N ALA A 101 8.98 14.59 -16.14
CA ALA A 101 8.14 15.19 -17.17
C ALA A 101 6.86 15.80 -16.58
N ALA A 102 6.32 16.83 -17.24
CA ALA A 102 5.08 17.51 -16.85
C ALA A 102 4.24 17.86 -18.09
N GLY A 103 2.96 18.18 -17.88
CA GLY A 103 2.02 18.53 -18.96
C GLY A 103 1.94 17.46 -20.04
N GLU A 104 1.92 17.86 -21.30
CA GLU A 104 1.82 16.97 -22.46
C GLU A 104 2.93 15.89 -22.49
N ALA A 105 4.14 16.20 -21.98
CA ALA A 105 5.21 15.22 -21.91
C ALA A 105 4.93 14.11 -20.88
N ALA A 106 4.25 14.45 -19.77
CA ALA A 106 3.79 13.46 -18.80
C ALA A 106 2.65 12.60 -19.37
N GLU A 107 1.72 13.22 -20.11
CA GLU A 107 0.65 12.49 -20.81
C GLU A 107 1.23 11.54 -21.86
N ALA A 108 2.23 11.97 -22.64
CA ALA A 108 2.91 11.12 -23.60
C ALA A 108 3.62 9.93 -22.94
N ALA A 109 4.25 10.15 -21.78
CA ALA A 109 4.85 9.07 -20.99
C ALA A 109 3.80 8.06 -20.50
N LEU A 110 2.64 8.54 -20.04
CA LEU A 110 1.52 7.68 -19.66
C LEU A 110 1.03 6.84 -20.84
N GLU A 111 0.77 7.47 -22.00
CA GLU A 111 0.32 6.77 -23.21
C GLU A 111 1.34 5.72 -23.67
N GLN A 112 2.63 6.04 -23.60
CA GLN A 112 3.70 5.10 -23.92
C GLN A 112 3.68 3.90 -22.98
N ALA A 113 3.54 4.12 -21.67
CA ALA A 113 3.52 3.05 -20.67
C ALA A 113 2.32 2.11 -20.88
N ILE A 114 1.11 2.66 -21.05
CA ILE A 114 -0.12 1.85 -21.16
C ILE A 114 -0.28 1.15 -22.52
N SER A 115 0.48 1.58 -23.54
CA SER A 115 0.49 0.97 -24.88
C SER A 115 1.61 -0.05 -25.07
N SER A 116 2.45 -0.27 -24.05
CA SER A 116 3.55 -1.22 -24.11
C SER A 116 3.03 -2.65 -24.37
N PRO A 117 3.59 -3.40 -25.36
CA PRO A 117 3.18 -4.77 -25.64
C PRO A 117 3.50 -5.73 -24.48
N GLU A 118 4.42 -5.35 -23.60
CA GLU A 118 4.76 -6.11 -22.39
C GLU A 118 3.70 -5.95 -21.28
N GLY A 119 2.72 -5.05 -21.46
CA GLY A 119 1.74 -4.69 -20.44
C GLY A 119 2.34 -4.00 -19.22
N PHE A 120 1.48 -3.71 -18.25
CA PHE A 120 1.83 -2.97 -17.04
C PHE A 120 0.97 -3.39 -15.85
N ILE A 121 1.47 -3.16 -14.64
CA ILE A 121 0.69 -3.20 -13.40
C ILE A 121 0.19 -1.78 -13.14
N CYS A 122 -1.10 -1.62 -12.84
CA CYS A 122 -1.67 -0.33 -12.47
C CYS A 122 -1.82 -0.25 -10.95
N VAL A 123 -1.14 0.70 -10.32
CA VAL A 123 -1.37 1.06 -8.92
C VAL A 123 -2.25 2.30 -8.90
N VAL A 124 -3.31 2.28 -8.10
CA VAL A 124 -4.25 3.40 -7.96
C VAL A 124 -4.17 3.92 -6.53
N GLU A 125 -3.87 5.20 -6.39
CA GLU A 125 -4.00 5.96 -5.14
C GLU A 125 -5.23 6.88 -5.24
N GLY A 126 -6.03 6.90 -4.18
CA GLY A 126 -7.22 7.74 -4.09
C GLY A 126 -8.51 7.12 -4.60
N ALA A 127 -9.63 7.66 -4.13
CA ALA A 127 -10.95 7.25 -4.59
C ALA A 127 -11.31 7.92 -5.91
N ILE A 128 -12.37 7.44 -6.54
CA ILE A 128 -12.82 7.90 -7.84
C ILE A 128 -14.09 8.72 -7.63
N PRO A 129 -14.05 10.06 -7.80
CA PRO A 129 -15.25 10.88 -7.70
C PRO A 129 -16.18 10.57 -8.89
N THR A 130 -17.44 10.23 -8.61
CA THR A 130 -18.40 9.81 -9.66
C THR A 130 -19.60 10.75 -9.80
N ALA A 131 -19.91 11.56 -8.79
CA ALA A 131 -21.01 12.50 -8.85
C ALA A 131 -20.78 13.54 -9.96
N ASN A 132 -21.89 14.07 -10.50
CA ASN A 132 -21.87 15.03 -11.62
C ASN A 132 -21.00 14.52 -12.79
N GLU A 133 -21.12 13.23 -13.12
CA GLU A 133 -20.36 12.60 -14.23
C GLU A 133 -18.82 12.69 -14.04
N GLY A 134 -18.35 12.61 -12.80
CA GLY A 134 -16.91 12.64 -12.48
C GLY A 134 -16.26 14.02 -12.50
N LYS A 135 -17.02 15.11 -12.69
CA LYS A 135 -16.51 16.49 -12.82
C LYS A 135 -15.86 17.08 -11.56
N TYR A 136 -15.78 16.33 -10.46
CA TYR A 136 -15.11 16.76 -9.23
C TYR A 136 -13.61 16.46 -9.20
N GLY A 137 -13.06 15.76 -10.20
CA GLY A 137 -11.62 15.47 -10.27
C GLY A 137 -11.13 15.36 -11.71
N TYR A 138 -10.13 16.17 -12.06
CA TYR A 138 -9.57 16.25 -13.41
C TYR A 138 -8.05 16.15 -13.39
N ILE A 139 -7.51 15.43 -14.36
CA ILE A 139 -6.08 15.43 -14.70
C ILE A 139 -6.00 15.64 -16.22
N ALA A 140 -5.21 16.62 -16.64
CA ALA A 140 -5.05 16.97 -18.05
C ALA A 140 -6.37 17.11 -18.85
N GLY A 141 -7.40 17.71 -18.23
CA GLY A 141 -8.70 17.93 -18.88
C GLY A 141 -9.60 16.69 -18.97
N HIS A 142 -9.18 15.53 -18.47
CA HIS A 142 -9.99 14.32 -18.39
C HIS A 142 -10.44 14.04 -16.96
N THR A 143 -11.66 13.54 -16.78
CA THR A 143 -12.11 13.17 -15.43
C THR A 143 -11.30 11.98 -14.92
N MET A 144 -11.05 11.93 -13.61
CA MET A 144 -10.43 10.76 -12.95
C MET A 144 -11.19 9.46 -13.27
N LEU A 145 -12.52 9.55 -13.37
CA LEU A 145 -13.39 8.45 -13.77
C LEU A 145 -13.08 7.95 -15.19
N ASP A 146 -12.92 8.86 -16.17
CA ASP A 146 -12.59 8.50 -17.56
C ASP A 146 -11.18 7.91 -17.67
N ILE A 147 -10.21 8.50 -16.98
CA ILE A 147 -8.82 8.03 -16.96
C ILE A 147 -8.77 6.59 -16.46
N CYS A 148 -9.37 6.32 -15.29
CA CYS A 148 -9.44 4.98 -14.74
C CYS A 148 -10.20 4.01 -15.67
N GLY A 149 -11.34 4.45 -16.22
CA GLY A 149 -12.13 3.61 -17.14
C GLY A 149 -11.39 3.22 -18.42
N ARG A 150 -10.46 4.05 -18.87
CA ARG A 150 -9.63 3.81 -20.06
C ARG A 150 -8.40 2.94 -19.77
N ILE A 151 -7.79 3.09 -18.59
CA ILE A 151 -6.49 2.50 -18.26
C ILE A 151 -6.63 1.16 -17.55
N LEU A 152 -7.51 1.07 -16.53
CA LEU A 152 -7.62 -0.13 -15.69
C LEU A 152 -7.89 -1.42 -16.48
N PRO A 153 -8.76 -1.44 -17.53
CA PRO A 153 -9.01 -2.66 -18.30
C PRO A 153 -7.81 -3.18 -19.11
N LYS A 154 -6.77 -2.36 -19.31
CA LYS A 154 -5.55 -2.73 -20.05
C LYS A 154 -4.46 -3.29 -19.14
N ALA A 155 -4.58 -3.11 -17.82
CA ALA A 155 -3.55 -3.51 -16.87
C ALA A 155 -3.54 -5.03 -16.69
N LYS A 156 -2.34 -5.62 -16.54
CA LYS A 156 -2.16 -7.04 -16.19
C LYS A 156 -2.68 -7.35 -14.78
N ALA A 157 -2.58 -6.36 -13.89
CA ALA A 157 -3.15 -6.36 -12.56
C ALA A 157 -3.44 -4.93 -12.13
N VAL A 158 -4.47 -4.77 -11.31
CA VAL A 158 -4.82 -3.50 -10.66
C VAL A 158 -4.62 -3.66 -9.16
N VAL A 159 -3.92 -2.73 -8.54
CA VAL A 159 -3.71 -2.65 -7.10
C VAL A 159 -4.29 -1.34 -6.59
N ALA A 160 -5.29 -1.42 -5.71
CA ALA A 160 -5.84 -0.26 -5.04
C ALA A 160 -5.04 -0.03 -3.75
N TYR A 161 -4.21 1.01 -3.72
CA TYR A 161 -3.30 1.30 -2.63
C TYR A 161 -3.82 2.45 -1.76
N GLY A 162 -4.14 2.11 -0.51
CA GLY A 162 -4.79 2.99 0.45
C GLY A 162 -6.29 2.79 0.55
N THR A 163 -6.86 3.06 1.72
CA THR A 163 -8.30 2.93 1.99
C THR A 163 -9.16 3.79 1.05
N CYS A 164 -8.64 4.92 0.57
CA CYS A 164 -9.32 5.72 -0.46
C CYS A 164 -9.54 4.93 -1.75
N ALA A 165 -8.47 4.34 -2.32
CA ALA A 165 -8.59 3.55 -3.54
C ALA A 165 -9.36 2.25 -3.30
N ALA A 166 -9.13 1.58 -2.17
CA ALA A 166 -9.76 0.30 -1.88
C ALA A 166 -11.27 0.43 -1.61
N PHE A 167 -11.70 1.46 -0.87
CA PHE A 167 -13.03 1.52 -0.25
C PHE A 167 -13.67 2.93 -0.25
N GLY A 168 -13.12 3.91 -0.98
CA GLY A 168 -13.65 5.27 -1.07
C GLY A 168 -13.03 6.28 -0.09
N GLY A 169 -12.61 5.83 1.09
CA GLY A 169 -11.82 6.62 2.05
C GLY A 169 -12.51 7.87 2.60
N VAL A 170 -11.73 8.91 2.89
CA VAL A 170 -12.19 10.07 3.69
C VAL A 170 -13.24 10.91 2.97
N GLN A 171 -13.07 11.13 1.68
CA GLN A 171 -14.03 11.86 0.84
C GLN A 171 -15.35 11.10 0.64
N ALA A 172 -15.36 9.78 0.84
CA ALA A 172 -16.56 8.96 0.76
C ALA A 172 -17.33 8.87 2.08
N ALA A 173 -16.77 9.40 3.18
CA ALA A 173 -17.48 9.53 4.44
C ALA A 173 -18.73 10.41 4.28
N LYS A 174 -19.77 10.19 5.10
CA LYS A 174 -21.01 10.96 4.99
C LYS A 174 -20.74 12.47 5.08
N PRO A 175 -21.34 13.30 4.21
CA PRO A 175 -22.42 12.98 3.26
C PRO A 175 -21.95 12.58 1.84
N ASN A 176 -20.66 12.31 1.62
CA ASN A 176 -20.05 11.97 0.32
C ASN A 176 -20.43 12.94 -0.82
N PRO A 177 -20.01 14.22 -0.74
CA PRO A 177 -20.45 15.27 -1.67
C PRO A 177 -20.01 15.05 -3.13
N THR A 178 -18.97 14.25 -3.36
CA THR A 178 -18.41 13.99 -4.71
C THR A 178 -18.79 12.61 -5.24
N GLY A 179 -19.59 11.84 -4.50
CA GLY A 179 -19.90 10.45 -4.85
C GLY A 179 -18.63 9.61 -5.03
N ALA A 180 -17.63 9.82 -4.17
CA ALA A 180 -16.38 9.09 -4.21
C ALA A 180 -16.59 7.60 -3.92
N MET A 181 -15.99 6.75 -4.74
CA MET A 181 -16.07 5.28 -4.67
C MET A 181 -14.68 4.65 -4.73
N GLY A 182 -14.54 3.46 -4.14
CA GLY A 182 -13.34 2.63 -4.33
C GLY A 182 -13.24 2.09 -5.77
N VAL A 183 -12.07 1.61 -6.17
CA VAL A 183 -11.80 1.06 -7.51
C VAL A 183 -12.75 -0.09 -7.84
N ASN A 184 -12.87 -1.07 -6.94
CA ASN A 184 -13.72 -2.24 -7.16
C ASN A 184 -15.21 -1.90 -7.15
N GLU A 185 -15.63 -0.91 -6.35
CA GLU A 185 -17.01 -0.42 -6.35
C GLU A 185 -17.35 0.25 -7.68
N CYS A 186 -16.45 1.09 -8.20
CA CYS A 186 -16.67 1.84 -9.44
C CYS A 186 -16.54 0.98 -10.71
N PHE A 187 -15.61 0.02 -10.73
CA PHE A 187 -15.25 -0.74 -11.94
C PHE A 187 -15.47 -2.25 -11.86
N GLY A 188 -15.95 -2.79 -10.74
CA GLY A 188 -16.19 -4.23 -10.56
C GLY A 188 -17.14 -4.83 -11.59
N ALA A 189 -18.24 -4.13 -11.89
CA ALA A 189 -19.20 -4.53 -12.92
C ALA A 189 -18.60 -4.54 -14.34
N LYS A 190 -17.47 -3.87 -14.56
CA LYS A 190 -16.72 -3.86 -15.82
C LYS A 190 -15.59 -4.91 -15.85
N GLY A 191 -15.56 -5.82 -14.88
CA GLY A 191 -14.61 -6.92 -14.81
C GLY A 191 -13.29 -6.59 -14.09
N ILE A 192 -13.15 -5.39 -13.52
CA ILE A 192 -11.97 -5.03 -12.73
C ILE A 192 -12.07 -5.68 -11.35
N LYS A 193 -11.06 -6.45 -10.97
CA LYS A 193 -10.90 -7.00 -9.62
C LYS A 193 -9.54 -6.59 -9.07
N ALA A 194 -9.47 -5.39 -8.52
CA ALA A 194 -8.28 -4.85 -7.90
C ALA A 194 -7.94 -5.59 -6.60
N ILE A 195 -6.64 -5.82 -6.37
CA ILE A 195 -6.09 -6.25 -5.09
C ILE A 195 -6.08 -5.02 -4.17
N ASN A 196 -6.76 -5.13 -3.02
CA ASN A 196 -6.91 -4.02 -2.09
C ASN A 196 -5.80 -4.06 -1.04
N ILE A 197 -5.02 -2.99 -0.94
CA ILE A 197 -4.03 -2.79 0.11
C ILE A 197 -4.52 -1.65 0.98
N GLY A 198 -5.35 -1.97 1.97
CA GLY A 198 -6.01 -1.02 2.86
C GLY A 198 -5.07 -0.42 3.93
N GLY A 199 -5.46 0.73 4.46
CA GLY A 199 -4.69 1.51 5.44
C GLY A 199 -4.64 2.98 5.05
N CYS A 200 -4.43 3.87 6.02
CA CYS A 200 -4.44 5.32 5.81
C CYS A 200 -3.20 6.01 6.44
N PRO A 201 -2.00 5.82 5.87
CA PRO A 201 -1.69 5.00 4.69
C PRO A 201 -1.40 3.53 5.05
N PRO A 202 -1.36 2.62 4.05
CA PRO A 202 -0.89 1.25 4.27
C PRO A 202 0.60 1.21 4.59
N ASN A 203 1.06 0.10 5.19
CA ASN A 203 2.49 -0.13 5.34
C ASN A 203 3.12 -0.38 3.95
N PRO A 204 4.25 0.27 3.59
CA PRO A 204 4.88 0.10 2.27
C PRO A 204 5.27 -1.35 1.96
N LEU A 205 5.62 -2.14 2.99
CA LEU A 205 5.96 -3.56 2.82
C LEU A 205 4.79 -4.38 2.25
N ASN A 206 3.55 -3.96 2.50
CA ASN A 206 2.36 -4.66 2.00
C ASN A 206 2.23 -4.47 0.47
N LEU A 207 2.55 -3.28 -0.06
CA LEU A 207 2.59 -3.03 -1.50
C LEU A 207 3.76 -3.75 -2.15
N VAL A 208 4.97 -3.57 -1.62
CA VAL A 208 6.17 -4.22 -2.17
C VAL A 208 6.00 -5.74 -2.18
N GLY A 209 5.54 -6.33 -1.08
CA GLY A 209 5.29 -7.77 -1.00
C GLY A 209 4.21 -8.26 -1.97
N THR A 210 3.15 -7.47 -2.21
CA THR A 210 2.13 -7.78 -3.23
C THR A 210 2.73 -7.78 -4.63
N LEU A 211 3.53 -6.77 -4.97
CA LEU A 211 4.19 -6.69 -6.28
C LEU A 211 5.15 -7.87 -6.47
N VAL A 212 5.96 -8.20 -5.46
CA VAL A 212 6.87 -9.36 -5.50
C VAL A 212 6.10 -10.67 -5.69
N ALA A 213 5.03 -10.89 -4.93
CA ALA A 213 4.19 -12.09 -5.07
C ALA A 213 3.63 -12.22 -6.49
N PHE A 214 3.12 -11.11 -7.04
CA PHE A 214 2.62 -11.07 -8.40
C PHE A 214 3.70 -11.40 -9.44
N LEU A 215 4.91 -10.85 -9.29
CA LEU A 215 6.03 -11.10 -10.20
C LEU A 215 6.54 -12.54 -10.18
N ARG A 216 6.38 -13.22 -9.04
CA ARG A 216 6.69 -14.64 -8.89
C ARG A 216 5.62 -15.55 -9.49
N GLY A 217 4.46 -15.00 -9.83
CA GLY A 217 3.28 -15.78 -10.22
C GLY A 217 2.68 -16.55 -9.05
N ASP A 218 2.90 -16.09 -7.81
CA ASP A 218 2.34 -16.73 -6.63
C ASP A 218 0.81 -16.55 -6.62
N ASN A 219 0.11 -17.56 -6.10
CA ASN A 219 -1.33 -17.44 -5.85
C ASN A 219 -1.55 -16.57 -4.59
N ILE A 220 -1.98 -15.32 -4.78
CA ILE A 220 -2.27 -14.40 -3.68
C ILE A 220 -3.68 -14.68 -3.14
N GLU A 221 -3.78 -15.32 -1.98
CA GLU A 221 -5.05 -15.51 -1.29
C GLU A 221 -5.58 -14.17 -0.77
N LEU A 222 -6.85 -13.88 -1.07
CA LEU A 222 -7.51 -12.62 -0.72
C LEU A 222 -8.68 -12.86 0.23
N ASP A 223 -8.87 -11.96 1.19
CA ASP A 223 -10.04 -11.96 2.07
C ASP A 223 -11.31 -11.46 1.34
N ALA A 224 -12.44 -11.41 2.07
CA ALA A 224 -13.72 -10.93 1.53
C ALA A 224 -13.70 -9.46 1.05
N ASN A 225 -12.72 -8.66 1.49
CA ASN A 225 -12.50 -7.28 1.08
C ASN A 225 -11.42 -7.16 -0.03
N ASN A 226 -11.07 -8.26 -0.69
CA ASN A 226 -10.01 -8.39 -1.69
C ASN A 226 -8.60 -8.01 -1.17
N ARG A 227 -8.33 -8.15 0.13
CA ARG A 227 -7.03 -7.84 0.74
C ARG A 227 -6.15 -9.09 0.84
N PRO A 228 -4.83 -9.02 0.58
CA PRO A 228 -3.94 -10.18 0.73
C PRO A 228 -3.89 -10.74 2.16
N MET A 229 -4.30 -12.00 2.33
CA MET A 229 -4.34 -12.67 3.65
C MET A 229 -2.98 -12.69 4.35
N MET A 230 -1.88 -12.70 3.59
CA MET A 230 -0.52 -12.64 4.14
C MET A 230 -0.24 -11.37 4.97
N PHE A 231 -0.98 -10.28 4.74
CA PHE A 231 -0.85 -9.02 5.50
C PHE A 231 -2.07 -8.70 6.36
N TYR A 232 -3.27 -9.13 5.91
CA TYR A 232 -4.56 -8.77 6.51
C TYR A 232 -5.30 -9.98 7.11
N GLY A 233 -4.64 -11.13 7.28
CA GLY A 233 -5.26 -12.35 7.80
C GLY A 233 -5.42 -12.41 9.32
N ASN A 234 -4.93 -11.42 10.06
CA ASN A 234 -5.05 -11.34 11.52
C ASN A 234 -5.53 -9.94 11.93
N SER A 235 -6.27 -9.87 13.04
CA SER A 235 -6.61 -8.58 13.63
C SER A 235 -5.37 -7.92 14.21
N VAL A 236 -5.40 -6.59 14.32
CA VAL A 236 -4.38 -5.80 15.03
C VAL A 236 -4.33 -6.23 16.50
N HIS A 237 -5.49 -6.51 17.10
CA HIS A 237 -5.58 -6.96 18.48
C HIS A 237 -4.86 -8.29 18.73
N ASP A 238 -5.00 -9.26 17.82
CA ASP A 238 -4.38 -10.58 17.98
C ASP A 238 -2.86 -10.53 18.09
N GLN A 239 -2.26 -9.47 17.54
CA GLN A 239 -0.83 -9.24 17.47
C GLN A 239 -0.33 -8.19 18.48
N CYS A 240 -1.20 -7.59 19.28
CA CYS A 240 -0.89 -6.43 20.12
C CYS A 240 -0.11 -6.79 21.39
N GLU A 241 0.93 -6.02 21.72
CA GLU A 241 1.67 -6.20 22.98
C GLU A 241 0.86 -5.95 24.25
N ARG A 242 -0.28 -5.23 24.17
CA ARG A 242 -1.18 -4.97 25.31
C ARG A 242 -2.31 -6.00 25.45
N ARG A 243 -2.26 -7.10 24.71
CA ARG A 243 -3.30 -8.15 24.71
C ARG A 243 -3.48 -8.78 26.10
N GLU A 244 -2.39 -9.02 26.82
CA GLU A 244 -2.46 -9.57 28.18
C GLU A 244 -3.28 -8.66 29.14
N HIS A 245 -3.09 -7.34 29.06
CA HIS A 245 -3.91 -6.39 29.82
C HIS A 245 -5.40 -6.47 29.44
N PHE A 246 -5.71 -6.65 28.15
CA PHE A 246 -7.11 -6.83 27.70
C PHE A 246 -7.72 -8.09 28.33
N ASP A 247 -7.01 -9.22 28.26
CA ASP A 247 -7.48 -10.51 28.78
C ASP A 247 -7.67 -10.50 30.31
N ASN A 248 -6.93 -9.65 31.02
CA ASN A 248 -7.03 -9.45 32.48
C ASN A 248 -8.04 -8.37 32.91
N GLY A 249 -8.69 -7.66 31.98
CA GLY A 249 -9.60 -6.57 32.30
C GLY A 249 -8.91 -5.29 32.78
N GLU A 250 -7.65 -5.09 32.41
CA GLU A 250 -6.80 -3.96 32.79
C GLU A 250 -6.85 -2.87 31.70
N PHE A 251 -7.77 -1.92 31.87
CA PHE A 251 -8.03 -0.84 30.90
C PHE A 251 -7.64 0.53 31.43
N ALA A 252 -7.03 1.35 30.57
CA ALA A 252 -6.78 2.75 30.88
C ALA A 252 -8.11 3.54 30.79
N PRO A 253 -8.57 4.20 31.87
CA PRO A 253 -9.84 4.94 31.86
C PRO A 253 -9.74 6.33 31.21
N SER A 254 -8.53 6.89 31.13
CA SER A 254 -8.23 8.17 30.50
C SER A 254 -6.76 8.22 30.06
N PHE A 255 -6.40 9.14 29.14
CA PHE A 255 -5.01 9.27 28.65
C PHE A 255 -4.02 9.79 29.73
N ASP A 256 -4.50 10.47 30.76
CA ASP A 256 -3.69 11.03 31.85
C ASP A 256 -3.56 10.12 33.08
N SER A 257 -4.28 9.00 33.09
CA SER A 257 -4.31 8.00 34.16
C SER A 257 -2.96 7.29 34.39
N GLU A 258 -2.76 6.75 35.59
CA GLU A 258 -1.57 5.93 35.89
C GLU A 258 -1.59 4.62 35.10
N GLU A 259 -2.77 4.08 34.82
CA GLU A 259 -3.01 2.93 33.96
C GLU A 259 -2.49 3.18 32.54
N ALA A 260 -2.80 4.35 31.96
CA ALA A 260 -2.25 4.74 30.65
C ALA A 260 -0.72 4.88 30.69
N ARG A 261 -0.15 5.46 31.76
CA ARG A 261 1.31 5.55 31.95
C ARG A 261 1.97 4.18 32.07
N ASN A 262 1.27 3.22 32.67
CA ASN A 262 1.71 1.84 32.84
C ASN A 262 1.43 0.94 31.62
N GLY A 263 0.91 1.50 30.52
CA GLY A 263 0.74 0.77 29.27
C GLY A 263 -0.47 -0.16 29.22
N TRP A 264 -1.48 0.07 30.07
CA TRP A 264 -2.72 -0.72 30.09
C TRP A 264 -3.49 -0.66 28.76
N CYS A 265 -4.42 -1.59 28.56
CA CYS A 265 -5.16 -1.70 27.31
C CYS A 265 -6.00 -0.45 27.03
N LEU A 266 -6.03 -0.01 25.77
CA LEU A 266 -6.71 1.20 25.32
C LEU A 266 -8.14 0.94 24.83
N TYR A 267 -8.74 -0.22 25.17
CA TYR A 267 -10.07 -0.58 24.69
C TYR A 267 -11.14 0.39 25.19
N GLU A 268 -11.14 0.77 26.47
CA GLU A 268 -12.10 1.77 27.00
C GLU A 268 -11.88 3.18 26.42
N LEU A 269 -10.72 3.44 25.82
CA LEU A 269 -10.42 4.68 25.08
C LEU A 269 -10.75 4.57 23.58
N GLY A 270 -11.55 3.58 23.19
CA GLY A 270 -12.08 3.43 21.83
C GLY A 270 -11.17 2.67 20.85
N CYS A 271 -10.23 1.84 21.33
CA CYS A 271 -9.38 1.07 20.42
C CYS A 271 -10.20 0.09 19.56
N LYS A 272 -10.14 0.29 18.23
CA LYS A 272 -10.77 -0.55 17.19
C LYS A 272 -9.92 -1.74 16.74
N GLY A 273 -8.80 -1.98 17.42
CA GLY A 273 -7.88 -3.07 17.12
C GLY A 273 -8.54 -4.45 16.97
N PRO A 274 -9.54 -4.83 17.79
CA PRO A 274 -10.24 -6.11 17.67
C PRO A 274 -10.91 -6.35 16.33
N ASP A 275 -11.49 -5.29 15.73
CA ASP A 275 -12.23 -5.39 14.47
C ASP A 275 -11.42 -4.92 13.25
N THR A 276 -10.11 -4.68 13.42
CA THR A 276 -9.24 -4.15 12.37
C THR A 276 -8.25 -5.20 11.91
N MET A 277 -8.31 -5.58 10.63
CA MET A 277 -7.33 -6.46 10.01
C MET A 277 -6.15 -5.66 9.50
N ASN A 278 -4.96 -5.92 10.07
CA ASN A 278 -3.69 -5.32 9.63
C ASN A 278 -2.50 -6.00 10.34
N ASN A 279 -1.28 -5.73 9.87
CA ASN A 279 -0.03 -6.25 10.44
C ASN A 279 0.75 -5.21 11.27
N CYS A 280 0.12 -4.08 11.66
CA CYS A 280 0.79 -2.95 12.29
C CYS A 280 1.71 -3.29 13.48
N PRO A 281 1.29 -4.11 14.47
CA PRO A 281 2.14 -4.40 15.63
C PRO A 281 3.38 -5.24 15.24
N LYS A 282 3.19 -6.14 14.26
CA LYS A 282 4.21 -7.09 13.80
C LYS A 282 5.31 -6.40 12.99
N VAL A 283 4.94 -5.56 12.02
CA VAL A 283 5.90 -4.92 11.12
C VAL A 283 6.30 -3.51 11.54
N LYS A 284 5.49 -2.86 12.40
CA LYS A 284 5.61 -1.46 12.81
C LYS A 284 5.60 -0.50 11.61
N PHE A 285 5.69 0.79 11.88
CA PHE A 285 5.93 1.84 10.88
C PHE A 285 7.32 2.42 11.10
N ASN A 286 8.00 2.74 10.00
CA ASN A 286 9.34 3.34 9.99
C ASN A 286 10.38 2.52 10.78
N GLY A 287 10.20 1.21 10.86
CA GLY A 287 11.05 0.29 11.62
C GLY A 287 11.06 0.51 13.14
N THR A 288 10.18 1.38 13.68
CA THR A 288 10.32 1.88 15.05
C THR A 288 9.04 1.76 15.88
N ASN A 289 7.91 2.31 15.42
CA ASN A 289 6.72 2.48 16.27
C ASN A 289 5.41 2.22 15.53
N TRP A 290 4.29 2.18 16.25
CA TRP A 290 2.93 2.02 15.72
C TRP A 290 1.92 2.65 16.71
N PRO A 291 0.64 2.87 16.34
CA PRO A 291 -0.30 3.67 17.15
C PRO A 291 -0.41 3.31 18.64
N VAL A 292 -0.68 2.04 18.99
CA VAL A 292 -0.81 1.63 20.40
C VAL A 292 0.54 1.58 21.10
N GLY A 293 1.62 1.27 20.37
CA GLY A 293 2.99 1.43 20.86
C GLY A 293 3.32 2.88 21.26
N ALA A 294 2.65 3.86 20.64
CA ALA A 294 2.71 5.27 21.01
C ALA A 294 1.65 5.70 22.04
N GLY A 295 0.85 4.78 22.57
CA GLY A 295 -0.19 5.08 23.56
C GLY A 295 -1.52 5.58 22.99
N HIS A 296 -1.76 5.45 21.69
CA HIS A 296 -3.00 5.90 21.04
C HIS A 296 -3.85 4.72 20.54
N PRO A 297 -5.19 4.72 20.72
CA PRO A 297 -6.06 3.66 20.20
C PRO A 297 -5.97 3.54 18.68
N CYS A 298 -6.14 2.31 18.18
CA CYS A 298 -6.33 2.06 16.75
C CYS A 298 -7.68 2.64 16.31
N ILE A 299 -7.70 3.34 15.17
CA ILE A 299 -8.93 3.92 14.58
C ILE A 299 -9.57 3.03 13.50
N GLY A 300 -8.97 1.87 13.21
CA GLY A 300 -9.42 0.93 12.19
C GLY A 300 -9.25 1.39 10.75
N CYS A 301 -8.14 2.09 10.47
CA CYS A 301 -7.94 2.78 9.20
C CYS A 301 -7.84 1.87 7.95
N SER A 302 -7.71 0.54 8.10
CA SER A 302 -7.71 -0.44 7.00
C SER A 302 -9.07 -1.08 6.74
N GLU A 303 -10.12 -0.70 7.47
CA GLU A 303 -11.46 -1.25 7.31
C GLU A 303 -12.37 -0.43 6.38
N PRO A 304 -13.31 -1.07 5.64
CA PRO A 304 -14.23 -0.37 4.77
C PRO A 304 -15.22 0.54 5.51
N GLY A 305 -15.16 1.84 5.21
CA GLY A 305 -16.07 2.85 5.79
C GLY A 305 -15.72 3.26 7.22
N PHE A 306 -14.47 3.08 7.66
CA PHE A 306 -14.06 3.31 9.05
C PHE A 306 -14.36 4.73 9.57
N TRP A 307 -14.34 5.75 8.69
CA TRP A 307 -14.68 7.13 9.04
C TRP A 307 -16.07 7.29 9.65
N ASP A 308 -17.04 6.51 9.19
CA ASP A 308 -18.42 6.55 9.68
C ASP A 308 -18.74 5.39 10.62
N LYS A 309 -18.21 4.19 10.34
CA LYS A 309 -18.58 2.97 11.08
C LYS A 309 -17.86 2.83 12.41
N LEU A 310 -16.65 3.38 12.50
CA LEU A 310 -15.79 3.24 13.68
C LEU A 310 -15.61 4.58 14.41
N SER A 311 -16.37 5.61 14.04
CA SER A 311 -16.48 6.86 14.80
C SER A 311 -17.73 6.83 15.69
N PRO A 312 -17.74 7.53 16.85
CA PRO A 312 -16.63 8.31 17.45
C PRO A 312 -15.43 7.44 17.82
N PHE A 313 -14.21 7.91 17.47
CA PHE A 313 -13.02 7.06 17.58
C PHE A 313 -12.60 6.72 19.01
N TYR A 314 -13.06 7.47 20.00
CA TYR A 314 -12.72 7.28 21.42
C TYR A 314 -13.82 6.60 22.24
N GLU A 315 -14.78 5.94 21.56
CA GLU A 315 -15.90 5.22 22.17
C GLU A 315 -15.95 3.79 21.60
N ASN A 316 -16.33 2.79 22.40
CA ASN A 316 -16.51 1.38 21.98
C ASN A 316 -17.88 0.86 22.40
#